data_AF-D7PDR1-F1
#
_entry.id   AF-D7PDR1-F1
#
_cell.length_a   1.000
_cell.length_b   1.000
_cell.length_c   1.000
_cell.angle_alpha   90.00
_cell.angle_beta   90.00
_cell.angle_gamma   90.00
#
_symmetry.space_group_name_H-M   'P 1'
#
loop_
_entity.id
_entity.type
_entity.pdbx_description
1 polymer ?
#
loop_
_entity_poly.entity_id
_entity_poly.type
_entity_poly.pdbx_seq_one_letter_code
_entity_poly.pdbx_strand_id
1 'polypeptide(L)' 'GVPVATIPPTAIAYCMDQVTQCFIGAEGVVETGGCISRLGSYQMGMLAKAARKPFYVVSESHKFVRLYPLG' A
#
# COMPACT_ATOMS: atom_id res chain seq x y z
N GLY A 1 -21.54 -9.59 8.95
CA GLY A 1 -20.29 -8.82 9.15
C GLY A 1 -19.27 -9.25 8.12
N VAL A 2 -18.20 -8.48 7.91
CA VAL A 2 -17.09 -8.87 7.05
C VAL A 2 -16.09 -9.71 7.86
N PRO A 3 -15.66 -10.90 7.40
CA PRO A 3 -14.63 -11.68 8.09
C PRO A 3 -13.29 -10.93 8.12
N VAL A 4 -12.62 -10.91 9.27
CA VAL A 4 -11.36 -10.18 9.46
C VAL A 4 -10.34 -11.07 10.17
N ALA A 5 -9.11 -11.09 9.66
CA ALA A 5 -7.95 -11.66 10.32
C ALA A 5 -6.87 -10.57 10.46
N THR A 6 -6.30 -10.45 11.66
CA THR A 6 -5.20 -9.51 11.89
C THR A 6 -3.88 -10.21 11.61
N ILE A 7 -3.04 -9.62 10.77
CA ILE A 7 -1.73 -10.15 10.40
C ILE A 7 -0.64 -9.25 11.00
N PRO A 8 0.33 -9.79 11.74
CA PRO A 8 1.44 -8.98 12.22
C PRO A 8 2.28 -8.50 11.03
N PRO A 9 2.88 -7.29 11.09
CA PRO A 9 3.65 -6.74 9.98
C PRO A 9 4.78 -7.66 9.48
N THR A 10 5.34 -8.47 10.37
CA THR A 10 6.41 -9.45 10.10
C THR A 10 5.93 -10.68 9.31
N ALA A 11 4.61 -10.93 9.23
CA ALA A 11 4.05 -12.11 8.56
C ALA A 11 3.32 -11.79 7.25
N ILE A 12 3.38 -10.55 6.75
CA ILE A 12 2.70 -10.13 5.50
C ILE A 12 3.15 -10.99 4.31
N ALA A 13 4.44 -11.30 4.21
CA ALA A 13 4.98 -12.13 3.14
C ALA A 13 4.39 -13.55 3.15
N TYR A 14 4.19 -14.11 4.34
CA TYR A 14 3.68 -15.47 4.53
C TYR A 14 2.21 -15.60 4.09
N CYS A 15 1.38 -14.59 4.34
CA CYS A 15 -0.04 -14.66 3.97
C CYS A 15 -0.33 -14.24 2.52
N MET A 16 0.67 -13.77 1.76
CA MET A 16 0.46 -13.16 0.44
C MET A 16 -0.15 -14.12 -0.60
N ASP A 17 0.10 -15.43 -0.47
CA ASP A 17 -0.50 -16.44 -1.34
C ASP A 17 -2.03 -16.55 -1.16
N GLN A 18 -2.53 -16.22 0.04
CA GLN A 18 -3.97 -16.20 0.35
C GLN A 18 -4.64 -14.88 -0.08
N VAL A 19 -3.85 -13.90 -0.52
CA VAL A 19 -4.34 -12.58 -0.94
C VAL A 19 -4.58 -12.56 -2.45
N THR A 20 -5.70 -11.97 -2.87
CA THR A 20 -6.01 -11.74 -4.29
C THR A 20 -5.64 -10.33 -4.72
N GLN A 21 -5.80 -9.34 -3.84
CA GLN A 21 -5.57 -7.92 -4.12
C GLN A 21 -5.13 -7.19 -2.85
N CYS A 22 -4.30 -6.16 -2.99
CA CYS A 22 -3.81 -5.34 -1.90
C CYS A 22 -4.36 -3.92 -2.01
N PHE A 23 -4.81 -3.35 -0.88
CA PHE A 23 -5.31 -1.98 -0.80
C PHE A 23 -4.61 -1.23 0.33
N ILE A 24 -4.19 0.00 0.06
CA ILE A 24 -3.72 0.94 1.09
C ILE A 24 -4.41 2.29 0.93
N GLY A 25 -4.46 3.06 2.02
CA GLY A 25 -4.76 4.49 1.95
C GLY A 25 -3.49 5.32 1.69
N ALA A 26 -3.68 6.57 1.30
CA ALA A 26 -2.60 7.57 1.26
C ALA A 26 -2.94 8.80 2.11
N GLU A 27 -1.89 9.38 2.71
CA GLU A 27 -1.89 10.69 3.36
C GLU A 27 -1.59 11.79 2.35
N GLY A 28 -0.79 11.49 1.33
CA GLY A 28 -0.48 12.39 0.22
C GLY A 28 -0.14 11.64 -1.06
N VAL A 29 -0.52 12.20 -2.21
CA VAL A 29 -0.08 11.72 -3.53
C VAL A 29 0.83 12.79 -4.11
N VAL A 30 2.09 12.43 -4.38
CA VAL A 30 3.11 13.35 -4.89
C VAL A 30 3.01 13.50 -6.41
N GLU A 31 3.70 14.49 -6.97
CA GLU A 31 3.59 14.84 -8.40
C GLU A 31 3.98 13.70 -9.35
N THR A 32 4.82 12.76 -8.90
CA THR A 32 5.19 11.55 -9.67
C THR A 32 4.10 10.47 -9.67
N GLY A 33 3.01 10.66 -8.93
CA GLY A 33 2.04 9.61 -8.61
C GLY A 33 2.48 8.70 -7.45
N GLY A 34 3.66 8.93 -6.88
CA GLY A 34 4.08 8.28 -5.64
C GLY A 34 3.11 8.56 -4.49
N CYS A 35 3.02 7.65 -3.54
CA CYS A 35 2.05 7.74 -2.44
C CYS A 35 2.79 7.77 -1.09
N ILE A 36 2.50 8.80 -0.31
CA ILE A 36 2.93 8.94 1.08
C ILE A 36 1.84 8.30 1.96
N SER A 37 2.24 7.37 2.83
CA SER A 37 1.35 6.67 3.75
C SER A 37 2.13 6.23 4.99
N ARG A 38 1.49 5.49 5.89
CA ARG A 38 2.12 4.98 7.10
C ARG A 38 3.32 4.08 6.81
N LEU A 39 4.22 3.99 7.78
CA LEU A 39 5.34 3.07 7.77
C LEU A 39 4.86 1.63 7.45
N GLY A 40 5.57 0.96 6.55
CA GLY A 40 5.24 -0.40 6.10
C GLY A 40 4.46 -0.48 4.79
N SER A 41 3.80 0.60 4.35
CA SER A 41 3.07 0.61 3.06
C SER A 41 3.96 0.30 1.85
N TYR A 42 5.20 0.82 1.84
CA TYR A 42 6.17 0.50 0.80
C TYR A 42 6.61 -0.97 0.82
N GLN A 43 6.86 -1.53 2.01
CA GLN A 43 7.22 -2.95 2.16
C GLN A 43 6.08 -3.86 1.68
N MET A 44 4.83 -3.52 2.00
CA MET A 44 3.65 -4.24 1.49
C MET A 44 3.57 -4.16 -0.04
N GLY A 45 3.81 -2.99 -0.64
CA GLY A 45 3.85 -2.81 -2.10
C GLY A 45 4.93 -3.65 -2.78
N MET A 46 6.12 -3.72 -2.19
CA MET A 46 7.19 -4.59 -2.67
C MET A 46 6.81 -6.07 -2.62
N LEU A 47 6.23 -6.54 -1.51
CA LEU A 47 5.80 -7.92 -1.34
C LEU A 47 4.67 -8.28 -2.32
N ALA A 48 3.70 -7.38 -2.52
CA ALA A 48 2.63 -7.55 -3.50
C ALA A 48 3.18 -7.66 -4.92
N LYS A 49 4.13 -6.80 -5.30
CA LYS A 49 4.82 -6.85 -6.59
C LYS A 49 5.56 -8.18 -6.77
N ALA A 50 6.31 -8.64 -5.76
CA ALA A 50 7.03 -9.90 -5.81
C ALA A 50 6.09 -11.11 -5.96
N ALA A 51 4.95 -11.09 -5.28
CA ALA A 51 3.92 -12.13 -5.36
C ALA A 51 2.95 -11.96 -6.55
N ARG A 52 3.19 -10.98 -7.44
CA ARG A 52 2.34 -10.65 -8.60
C ARG A 52 0.86 -10.40 -8.22
N LYS A 53 0.63 -9.74 -7.08
CA LYS A 53 -0.69 -9.32 -6.63
C LYS A 53 -0.91 -7.86 -7.02
N PRO A 54 -2.10 -7.49 -7.56
CA PRO A 54 -2.40 -6.10 -7.86
C PRO A 54 -2.44 -5.29 -6.57
N PHE A 55 -1.85 -4.09 -6.63
CA PHE A 55 -1.70 -3.18 -5.49
C PHE A 55 -2.38 -1.85 -5.81
N TYR A 56 -3.39 -1.51 -5.03
CA TYR A 56 -4.22 -0.32 -5.22
C TYR A 56 -4.01 0.67 -4.08
N VAL A 57 -3.93 1.94 -4.44
CA VAL A 57 -3.93 3.05 -3.49
C VAL A 57 -5.25 3.80 -3.61
N VAL A 58 -5.90 4.02 -2.47
CA VAL A 58 -7.15 4.76 -2.37
C VAL A 58 -6.86 6.11 -1.72
N SER A 59 -7.16 7.20 -2.41
CA SER A 59 -6.92 8.57 -1.94
C SER A 59 -7.96 9.55 -2.49
N GLU A 60 -8.31 10.53 -1.67
CA GLU A 60 -9.07 11.71 -2.07
C GLU A 60 -8.19 12.67 -2.90
N SER A 61 -8.81 13.43 -3.81
CA SER A 61 -8.11 14.35 -4.70
C SER A 61 -7.45 15.54 -3.99
N HIS A 62 -7.98 15.96 -2.84
CA HIS A 62 -7.41 17.08 -2.07
C HIS A 62 -6.08 16.73 -1.37
N LYS A 63 -5.67 15.46 -1.39
CA LYS A 63 -4.36 14.98 -0.88
C LYS A 63 -3.26 15.04 -1.94
N PHE A 64 -3.54 15.57 -3.12
CA PHE A 64 -2.56 15.67 -4.20
C PHE A 64 -1.67 16.88 -3.91
N VAL A 65 -0.40 16.61 -3.62
CA VAL A 65 0.55 17.62 -3.14
C VAL A 65 1.60 17.92 -4.21
N ARG A 66 1.95 19.20 -4.33
CA ARG A 66 3.04 19.67 -5.20
C ARG A 66 4.37 19.49 -4.49
N LEU A 67 4.78 18.23 -4.37
CA LEU A 67 6.00 17.79 -3.72
C LEU A 67 6.67 16.73 -4.60
N TYR A 68 8.00 16.80 -4.69
CA TYR A 68 8.81 15.84 -5.46
C TYR A 68 9.90 15.27 -4.55
N PRO A 69 9.62 14.18 -3.80
CA PRO A 69 10.64 13.54 -2.99
C PRO A 69 11.68 12.88 -3.91
N LEU A 70 12.96 13.11 -3.62
CA LEU A 70 14.10 12.59 -4.41
C LEU A 70 14.74 11.33 -3.78
N GLY A 71 14.12 10.80 -2.73
CA GLY A 71 14.58 9.63 -1.99
C GLY A 71 14.20 8.30 -2.62
#